data_AF-G4Z9I9-F1
#
_entry.id   AF-G4Z9I9-F1
#
_cell.length_a   1.000
_cell.length_b   1.000
_cell.length_c   1.000
_cell.angle_alpha   90.00
_cell.angle_beta   90.00
_cell.angle_gamma   90.00
#
_symmetry.space_group_name_H-M   'P 1'
#
loop_
_entity.id
_entity.type
_entity.pdbx_description
1 polymer ?
#
loop_
_entity_poly.entity_id
_entity_poly.type
_entity_poly.pdbx_seq_one_letter_code
_entity_poly.pdbx_strand_id
1 'polypeptide(L)'
;KLESLGRLSVNLQLGPSIRGDRRVGSRLASARNLDEVVTAAEPNMDVGEGSTLDMATMRARLHSAESAEAAAENRLRSQTYSLENQKVFLKNANDGIAQLKKDVAHLRQLEVHYIVELESSNAAVDGLRECSERQENRVRVAEDSQARALAQLKREQEVYKAAVASSTAQSRRLHNLLARSDAADDTAPARHRRRNEDLEEQVKRLPRANKTFRAHVQLEDMDPDVLVLA
;
A
#
# COMPACT_ATOMS: atom_id res chain seq x y z
N LYS A 1 -115.12 2.50 -65.81
CA LYS A 1 -115.09 3.81 -65.11
C LYS A 1 -114.78 3.68 -63.61
N LEU A 2 -115.23 2.64 -62.91
CA LEU A 2 -114.90 2.41 -61.49
C LEU A 2 -113.43 1.97 -61.28
N GLU A 3 -112.87 1.18 -62.20
CA GLU A 3 -111.49 0.68 -62.14
C GLU A 3 -110.42 1.78 -62.23
N SER A 4 -110.61 2.79 -63.09
CA SER A 4 -109.68 3.91 -63.23
C SER A 4 -109.60 4.76 -61.96
N LEU A 5 -110.71 4.86 -61.23
CA LEU A 5 -110.77 5.49 -59.90
C LEU A 5 -110.09 4.61 -58.84
N GLY A 6 -110.31 3.29 -58.90
CA GLY A 6 -109.61 2.32 -58.05
C GLY A 6 -108.09 2.40 -58.18
N ARG A 7 -107.57 2.41 -59.42
CA ARG A 7 -106.12 2.52 -59.70
C ARG A 7 -105.53 3.82 -59.12
N LEU A 8 -106.22 4.95 -59.31
CA LEU A 8 -105.76 6.24 -58.79
C LEU A 8 -105.77 6.27 -57.26
N SER A 9 -106.86 5.78 -56.64
CA SER A 9 -107.03 5.73 -55.18
C SER A 9 -105.95 4.86 -54.52
N VAL A 10 -105.70 3.67 -55.07
CA VAL A 10 -104.66 2.76 -54.60
C VAL A 10 -103.27 3.38 -54.75
N ASN A 11 -102.96 4.00 -55.90
CA ASN A 11 -101.65 4.64 -56.13
C ASN A 11 -101.37 5.78 -55.12
N LEU A 12 -102.40 6.55 -54.74
CA LEU A 12 -102.28 7.59 -53.72
C LEU A 12 -102.09 7.04 -52.30
N GLN A 13 -102.62 5.85 -52.01
CA GLN A 13 -102.48 5.18 -50.71
C GLN A 13 -101.17 4.39 -50.56
N LEU A 14 -100.49 4.05 -51.66
CA LEU A 14 -99.16 3.40 -51.62
C LEU A 14 -98.09 4.37 -51.08
N GLY A 15 -97.27 3.88 -50.15
CA GLY A 15 -96.13 4.62 -49.57
C GLY A 15 -95.00 4.89 -50.59
N PRO A 16 -94.08 5.85 -50.30
CA PRO A 16 -93.09 6.33 -51.28
C PRO A 16 -92.21 5.23 -51.87
N SER A 17 -91.79 4.27 -51.04
CA SER A 17 -90.92 3.15 -51.44
C SER A 17 -91.58 2.17 -52.42
N ILE A 18 -92.91 2.03 -52.36
CA ILE A 18 -93.69 1.11 -53.20
C ILE A 18 -94.19 1.84 -54.45
N ARG A 19 -94.55 3.11 -54.33
CA ARG A 19 -94.93 3.98 -55.47
C ARG A 19 -93.81 4.14 -56.48
N GLY A 20 -92.55 4.10 -56.03
CA GLY A 20 -91.35 4.15 -56.89
C GLY A 20 -91.00 2.84 -57.59
N ASP A 21 -91.65 1.72 -57.25
CA ASP A 21 -91.38 0.43 -57.88
C ASP A 21 -92.04 0.35 -59.27
N ARG A 22 -91.20 0.30 -60.31
CA ARG A 22 -91.61 0.17 -61.70
C ARG A 22 -92.49 -1.07 -61.95
N ARG A 23 -92.29 -2.16 -61.20
CA ARG A 23 -93.06 -3.40 -61.37
C ARG A 23 -94.49 -3.25 -60.85
N VAL A 24 -94.67 -2.62 -59.69
CA VAL A 24 -95.98 -2.30 -59.10
C VAL A 24 -96.73 -1.31 -60.00
N GLY A 25 -96.05 -0.27 -60.50
CA GLY A 25 -96.64 0.69 -61.44
C GLY A 25 -97.14 0.05 -62.74
N SER A 26 -96.38 -0.90 -63.32
CA SER A 26 -96.78 -1.61 -64.54
C SER A 26 -97.96 -2.58 -64.31
N ARG A 27 -98.01 -3.25 -63.15
CA ARG A 27 -99.14 -4.14 -62.78
C ARG A 27 -100.42 -3.35 -62.59
N LEU A 28 -100.36 -2.22 -61.89
CA LEU A 28 -101.51 -1.34 -61.65
C LEU A 28 -102.04 -0.72 -62.95
N ALA A 29 -101.16 -0.40 -63.90
CA ALA A 29 -101.56 0.09 -65.22
C ALA A 29 -102.26 -0.98 -66.09
N SER A 30 -102.04 -2.26 -65.81
CA SER A 30 -102.55 -3.39 -66.60
C SER A 30 -103.85 -4.01 -66.03
N ALA A 31 -104.23 -3.67 -64.80
CA ALA A 31 -105.34 -4.28 -64.04
C ALA A 31 -106.74 -3.94 -64.56
N ARG A 32 -107.47 -4.90 -65.13
CA ARG A 32 -108.73 -4.72 -65.87
C ARG A 32 -110.00 -4.81 -65.03
N ASN A 33 -109.89 -5.07 -63.72
CA ASN A 33 -111.00 -5.07 -62.77
C ASN A 33 -110.52 -4.62 -61.38
N LEU A 34 -111.45 -4.35 -60.44
CA LEU A 34 -111.10 -3.86 -59.11
C LEU A 34 -110.29 -4.88 -58.28
N ASP A 35 -110.47 -6.17 -58.51
CA ASP A 35 -109.74 -7.24 -57.83
C ASP A 35 -108.25 -7.23 -58.23
N GLU A 36 -107.98 -7.16 -59.53
CA GLU A 36 -106.64 -7.01 -60.09
C GLU A 36 -105.96 -5.71 -59.65
N VAL A 37 -106.72 -4.64 -59.37
CA VAL A 37 -106.19 -3.38 -58.83
C VAL A 37 -105.68 -3.58 -57.40
N VAL A 38 -106.38 -4.36 -56.58
CA VAL A 38 -105.96 -4.69 -55.22
C VAL A 38 -104.75 -5.61 -55.25
N THR A 39 -104.75 -6.66 -56.08
CA THR A 39 -103.62 -7.60 -56.20
C THR A 39 -102.37 -6.92 -56.78
N ALA A 40 -102.54 -6.00 -57.72
CA ALA A 40 -101.42 -5.25 -58.30
C ALA A 40 -100.76 -4.30 -57.30
N ALA A 41 -101.49 -3.86 -56.28
CA ALA A 41 -101.01 -2.98 -55.21
C ALA A 41 -100.21 -3.72 -54.14
N GLU A 42 -100.32 -5.05 -54.08
CA GLU A 42 -99.60 -5.84 -53.10
C GLU A 42 -98.08 -5.66 -53.30
N PRO A 43 -97.35 -5.26 -52.24
CA PRO A 43 -95.91 -5.13 -52.31
C PRO A 43 -95.32 -6.49 -52.68
N ASN A 44 -94.47 -6.50 -53.70
CA ASN A 44 -93.76 -7.70 -54.11
C ASN A 44 -92.71 -8.01 -53.03
N MET A 45 -93.05 -8.85 -52.06
CA MET A 45 -92.18 -9.28 -50.96
C MET A 45 -91.11 -10.30 -51.41
N ASP A 46 -90.76 -10.30 -52.69
CA ASP A 46 -89.85 -11.26 -53.29
C ASP A 46 -88.42 -10.93 -52.85
N VAL A 47 -88.03 -11.44 -51.69
CA VAL A 47 -86.65 -11.41 -51.18
C VAL A 47 -85.85 -12.40 -52.04
N GLY A 48 -85.48 -11.97 -53.25
CA GLY A 48 -84.75 -12.80 -54.20
C GLY A 48 -83.40 -13.29 -53.64
N GLU A 49 -82.96 -14.46 -54.08
CA GLU A 49 -81.71 -15.14 -53.69
C GLU A 49 -80.43 -14.27 -53.81
N GLY A 50 -80.46 -13.21 -54.63
CA GLY A 50 -79.36 -12.24 -54.71
C GLY A 50 -79.17 -11.41 -53.44
N SER A 51 -80.25 -11.03 -52.76
CA SER A 51 -80.19 -10.23 -51.52
C SER A 51 -79.64 -11.05 -50.34
N THR A 52 -79.95 -12.35 -50.29
CA THR A 52 -79.45 -13.25 -49.26
C THR A 52 -77.96 -13.58 -49.46
N LEU A 53 -77.50 -13.73 -50.70
CA LEU A 53 -76.10 -13.92 -51.05
C LEU A 53 -75.24 -12.68 -50.72
N ASP A 54 -75.73 -11.48 -51.03
CA ASP A 54 -75.05 -10.22 -50.68
C ASP A 54 -74.95 -10.04 -49.16
N MET A 55 -76.02 -10.35 -48.41
CA MET A 55 -76.00 -10.33 -46.95
C MET A 55 -75.04 -11.36 -46.36
N ALA A 56 -74.96 -12.57 -46.93
CA ALA A 56 -73.98 -13.58 -46.51
C ALA A 56 -72.54 -13.10 -46.77
N THR A 57 -72.29 -12.48 -47.92
CA THR A 57 -70.98 -11.92 -48.27
C THR A 57 -70.57 -10.78 -47.36
N MET A 58 -71.50 -9.88 -47.01
CA MET A 58 -71.25 -8.78 -46.08
C MET A 58 -70.97 -9.28 -44.65
N ARG A 59 -71.68 -10.32 -44.19
CA ARG A 59 -71.39 -10.97 -42.90
C ARG A 59 -70.01 -11.64 -42.90
N ALA A 60 -69.64 -12.34 -43.98
CA ALA A 60 -68.31 -12.93 -44.09
C ALA A 60 -67.19 -11.88 -44.08
N ARG A 61 -67.41 -10.74 -44.76
CA ARG A 61 -66.48 -9.60 -44.73
C ARG A 61 -66.40 -8.97 -43.35
N LEU A 62 -67.52 -8.81 -42.64
CA LEU A 62 -67.55 -8.30 -41.28
C LEU A 62 -66.74 -9.21 -40.34
N HIS A 63 -66.99 -10.52 -40.35
CA HIS A 63 -66.22 -11.46 -39.54
C HIS A 63 -64.73 -11.49 -39.90
N SER A 64 -64.40 -11.38 -41.19
CA SER A 64 -63.00 -11.26 -41.61
C SER A 64 -62.36 -9.96 -41.10
N ALA A 65 -63.11 -8.85 -41.10
CA ALA A 65 -62.63 -7.57 -40.59
C ALA A 65 -62.45 -7.61 -39.06
N GLU A 66 -63.42 -8.16 -38.33
CA GLU A 66 -63.35 -8.37 -36.87
C GLU A 66 -62.16 -9.27 -36.49
N SER A 67 -61.92 -10.33 -37.26
CA SER A 67 -60.76 -11.20 -37.07
C SER A 67 -59.43 -10.48 -37.34
N ALA A 68 -59.37 -9.66 -38.39
CA ALA A 68 -58.20 -8.85 -38.71
C ALA A 68 -57.95 -7.76 -37.65
N GLU A 69 -59.00 -7.15 -37.13
CA GLU A 69 -58.95 -6.18 -36.03
C GLU A 69 -58.40 -6.84 -34.76
N ALA A 70 -58.95 -7.99 -34.35
CA ALA A 70 -58.45 -8.74 -33.20
C ALA A 70 -56.97 -9.16 -33.36
N ALA A 71 -56.55 -9.54 -34.58
CA ALA A 71 -55.16 -9.84 -34.87
C ALA A 71 -54.25 -8.60 -34.79
N ALA A 72 -54.73 -7.45 -35.27
CA ALA A 72 -54.01 -6.17 -35.17
C ALA A 72 -53.89 -5.70 -33.72
N GLU A 73 -54.96 -5.81 -32.92
CA GLU A 73 -54.93 -5.50 -31.48
C GLU A 73 -53.91 -6.37 -30.74
N ASN A 74 -53.90 -7.69 -30.98
CA ASN A 74 -52.95 -8.59 -30.34
C ASN A 74 -51.50 -8.26 -30.72
N ARG A 75 -51.24 -7.89 -31.98
CA ARG A 75 -49.92 -7.39 -32.41
C ARG A 75 -49.54 -6.10 -31.69
N LEU A 76 -50.46 -5.15 -31.58
CA LEU A 76 -50.22 -3.89 -30.88
C LEU A 76 -49.91 -4.10 -29.38
N ARG A 77 -50.63 -5.02 -28.72
CA ARG A 77 -50.35 -5.40 -27.32
C ARG A 77 -48.95 -5.98 -27.19
N SER A 78 -48.57 -6.92 -28.06
CA SER A 78 -47.23 -7.50 -28.07
C SER A 78 -46.13 -6.46 -28.29
N GLN A 79 -46.33 -5.53 -29.23
CA GLN A 79 -45.39 -4.43 -29.47
C GLN A 79 -45.29 -3.50 -28.27
N THR A 80 -46.41 -3.15 -27.63
CA THR A 80 -46.42 -2.33 -26.42
C THR A 80 -45.59 -2.96 -25.30
N TYR A 81 -45.78 -4.26 -25.04
CA TYR A 81 -44.97 -4.98 -24.05
C TYR A 81 -43.48 -5.01 -24.42
N SER A 82 -43.15 -5.21 -25.69
CA SER A 82 -41.76 -5.18 -26.15
C SER A 82 -41.12 -3.81 -25.95
N LEU A 83 -41.83 -2.72 -26.28
CA LEU A 83 -41.36 -1.35 -26.08
C LEU A 83 -41.19 -1.01 -24.61
N GLU A 84 -42.08 -1.47 -23.74
CA GLU A 84 -41.96 -1.26 -22.30
C GLU A 84 -40.74 -1.98 -21.72
N ASN A 85 -40.51 -3.24 -22.12
CA ASN A 85 -39.31 -3.99 -21.74
C ASN A 85 -38.02 -3.30 -22.23
N GLN A 86 -38.01 -2.81 -23.48
CA GLN A 86 -36.87 -2.06 -24.02
C GLN A 86 -36.62 -0.76 -23.25
N LYS A 87 -37.66 -0.03 -22.87
CA LYS A 87 -37.53 1.19 -22.05
C LYS A 87 -36.90 0.90 -20.69
N VAL A 88 -37.33 -0.17 -20.03
CA VAL A 88 -36.74 -0.59 -18.74
C VAL A 88 -35.28 -0.98 -18.91
N PHE A 89 -34.95 -1.76 -19.96
CA PHE A 89 -33.57 -2.14 -20.26
C PHE A 89 -32.69 -0.91 -20.51
N LEU A 90 -33.15 0.05 -21.32
CA LEU A 90 -32.41 1.28 -21.61
C LEU A 90 -32.22 2.14 -20.36
N LYS A 91 -33.23 2.22 -19.49
CA LYS A 91 -33.11 2.91 -18.20
C LYS A 91 -32.01 2.28 -17.35
N ASN A 92 -32.04 0.97 -17.18
CA ASN A 92 -31.04 0.25 -16.38
C ASN A 92 -29.63 0.39 -16.98
N ALA A 93 -29.50 0.33 -18.31
CA ALA A 93 -28.24 0.53 -18.99
C ALA A 93 -27.70 1.96 -18.78
N ASN A 94 -28.56 2.97 -18.86
CA ASN A 94 -28.19 4.37 -18.60
C ASN A 94 -27.76 4.58 -17.14
N ASP A 95 -28.46 3.98 -16.18
CA ASP A 95 -28.10 4.03 -14.76
C ASP A 95 -26.73 3.38 -14.53
N GLY A 96 -26.46 2.24 -15.18
CA GLY A 96 -25.16 1.57 -15.15
C GLY A 96 -24.03 2.43 -15.75
N ILE A 97 -24.27 3.08 -16.90
CA ILE A 97 -23.33 4.01 -17.52
C ILE A 97 -23.04 5.20 -16.59
N ALA A 98 -24.07 5.75 -15.94
CA ALA A 98 -23.92 6.85 -15.01
C ALA A 98 -23.06 6.46 -13.79
N GLN A 99 -23.26 5.25 -13.27
CA GLN A 99 -22.44 4.73 -12.17
C GLN A 99 -20.98 4.53 -12.60
N LEU A 100 -20.75 3.85 -13.73
CA LEU A 100 -19.39 3.65 -14.25
C LEU A 100 -18.65 4.96 -14.51
N LYS A 101 -19.35 6.01 -14.97
CA LYS A 101 -18.75 7.34 -15.12
C LYS A 101 -18.27 7.92 -13.79
N LYS A 102 -19.02 7.72 -12.70
CA LYS A 102 -18.60 8.14 -11.35
C LYS A 102 -17.38 7.34 -10.89
N ASP A 103 -17.40 6.02 -11.10
CA ASP A 103 -16.31 5.14 -10.69
C ASP A 103 -15.02 5.46 -11.44
N VAL A 104 -15.10 5.70 -12.76
CA VAL A 104 -13.94 6.14 -13.57
C VAL A 104 -13.40 7.49 -13.09
N ALA A 105 -14.27 8.44 -12.76
CA ALA A 105 -13.83 9.74 -12.22
C ALA A 105 -13.12 9.58 -10.87
N HIS A 106 -13.64 8.72 -10.00
CA HIS A 106 -13.02 8.41 -8.71
C HIS A 106 -11.67 7.70 -8.88
N LEU A 107 -11.57 6.71 -9.77
CA LEU A 107 -10.33 6.00 -10.04
C LEU A 107 -9.24 6.94 -10.59
N ARG A 108 -9.60 7.89 -11.46
CA ARG A 108 -8.66 8.92 -11.95
C ARG A 108 -8.15 9.82 -10.83
N GLN A 109 -8.99 10.16 -9.85
CA GLN A 109 -8.55 10.94 -8.69
C GLN A 109 -7.57 10.14 -7.82
N LEU A 110 -7.86 8.85 -7.61
CA LEU A 110 -6.95 7.94 -6.89
C LEU A 110 -5.63 7.75 -7.63
N GLU A 111 -5.66 7.61 -8.96
CA GLU A 111 -4.44 7.51 -9.79
C GLU A 111 -3.55 8.74 -9.59
N VAL A 112 -4.12 9.95 -9.68
CA VAL A 112 -3.38 11.20 -9.44
C VAL A 112 -2.83 11.25 -8.01
N HIS A 113 -3.63 10.86 -7.01
CA HIS A 113 -3.19 10.79 -5.62
C HIS A 113 -1.97 9.87 -5.45
N TYR A 114 -2.03 8.66 -5.99
CA TYR A 114 -0.94 7.70 -5.87
C TYR A 114 0.31 8.11 -6.65
N ILE A 115 0.18 8.82 -7.77
CA ILE A 115 1.34 9.39 -8.48
C ILE A 115 2.08 10.38 -7.56
N VAL A 116 1.35 11.28 -6.90
CA VAL A 116 1.95 12.26 -5.97
C VAL A 116 2.60 11.56 -4.77
N GLU A 117 1.95 10.55 -4.18
CA GLU A 117 2.54 9.77 -3.09
C GLU A 117 3.81 9.03 -3.53
N LEU A 118 3.82 8.46 -4.73
CA LEU A 118 4.99 7.78 -5.29
C LEU A 118 6.15 8.76 -5.49
N GLU A 119 5.88 9.94 -6.05
CA GLU A 119 6.89 11.00 -6.24
C GLU A 119 7.46 11.46 -4.89
N SER A 120 6.61 11.68 -3.89
CA SER A 120 7.05 12.03 -2.53
C SER A 120 7.89 10.93 -1.89
N SER A 121 7.51 9.66 -2.07
CA SER A 121 8.25 8.52 -1.53
C SER A 121 9.62 8.39 -2.20
N ASN A 122 9.69 8.54 -3.53
CA ASN A 122 10.95 8.52 -4.27
C ASN A 122 11.90 9.63 -3.81
N ALA A 123 11.39 10.87 -3.65
CA ALA A 123 12.19 11.98 -3.13
C ALA A 123 12.74 11.69 -1.72
N ALA A 124 11.94 11.04 -0.85
CA ALA A 124 12.41 10.63 0.47
C ALA A 124 13.49 9.54 0.40
N VAL A 125 13.35 8.57 -0.51
CA VAL A 125 14.37 7.52 -0.74
C VAL A 125 15.67 8.12 -1.25
N ASP A 126 15.62 9.07 -2.17
CA ASP A 126 16.80 9.77 -2.67
C ASP A 126 17.51 10.56 -1.56
N GLY A 127 16.75 11.25 -0.70
CA GLY A 127 17.29 11.95 0.46
C GLY A 127 17.94 11.00 1.48
N LEU A 128 17.36 9.82 1.71
CA LEU A 128 17.95 8.79 2.57
C LEU A 128 19.23 8.20 1.96
N ARG A 129 19.25 7.99 0.64
CA ARG A 129 20.45 7.52 -0.08
C ARG A 129 21.60 8.50 0.10
N GLU A 130 21.36 9.79 -0.11
CA GLU A 130 22.38 10.82 0.08
C GLU A 130 22.88 10.88 1.52
N CYS A 131 21.98 10.76 2.51
CA CYS A 131 22.36 10.68 3.93
C CYS A 131 23.24 9.47 4.22
N SER A 132 22.92 8.31 3.64
CA SER A 132 23.70 7.08 3.77
C SER A 132 25.10 7.24 3.19
N GLU A 133 25.23 7.78 1.98
CA GLU A 133 26.52 8.05 1.33
C GLU A 133 27.38 9.03 2.15
N ARG A 134 26.78 10.08 2.70
CA ARG A 134 27.49 11.01 3.59
C ARG A 134 27.98 10.30 4.84
N GLN A 135 27.16 9.43 5.44
CA GLN A 135 27.54 8.70 6.64
C GLN A 135 28.65 7.69 6.37
N GLU A 136 28.59 6.97 5.25
CA GLU A 136 29.64 6.04 4.82
C GLU A 136 30.98 6.78 4.62
N ASN A 137 30.95 7.94 3.98
CA ASN A 137 32.15 8.77 3.83
C ASN A 137 32.71 9.23 5.18
N ARG A 138 31.86 9.61 6.15
CA ARG A 138 32.30 9.98 7.50
C ARG A 138 32.93 8.80 8.24
N VAL A 139 32.35 7.61 8.11
CA VAL A 139 32.91 6.38 8.70
C VAL A 139 34.28 6.11 8.11
N ARG A 140 34.42 6.13 6.78
CA ARG A 140 35.71 5.92 6.10
C ARG A 140 36.78 6.89 6.58
N VAL A 141 36.45 8.19 6.67
CA VAL A 141 37.40 9.21 7.17
C VAL A 141 37.77 8.95 8.64
N ALA A 142 36.82 8.54 9.48
CA ALA A 142 37.08 8.20 10.87
C ALA A 142 37.99 6.97 10.99
N GLU A 143 37.75 5.92 10.20
CA GLU A 143 38.59 4.71 10.14
C GLU A 143 40.02 5.05 9.69
N ASP A 144 40.16 5.88 8.64
CA ASP A 144 41.48 6.34 8.16
C ASP A 144 42.20 7.18 9.21
N SER A 145 41.47 7.97 10.00
CA SER A 145 42.04 8.78 11.08
C SER A 145 42.49 7.90 12.26
N GLN A 146 41.71 6.87 12.60
CA GLN A 146 42.02 5.90 13.63
C GLN A 146 43.25 5.07 13.24
N ALA A 147 43.32 4.59 12.00
CA ALA A 147 44.47 3.83 11.50
C ALA A 147 45.76 4.66 11.59
N ARG A 148 45.70 5.95 11.23
CA ARG A 148 46.83 6.88 11.37
C ARG A 148 47.24 7.09 12.82
N ALA A 149 46.27 7.32 13.72
CA ALA A 149 46.53 7.50 15.15
C ALA A 149 47.17 6.25 15.78
N LEU A 150 46.68 5.05 15.44
CA LEU A 150 47.26 3.79 15.91
C LEU A 150 48.69 3.59 15.41
N ALA A 151 48.96 3.91 14.15
CA ALA A 151 50.31 3.84 13.59
C ALA A 151 51.27 4.82 14.30
N GLN A 152 50.80 6.03 14.63
CA GLN A 152 51.58 7.03 15.35
C GLN A 152 51.84 6.61 16.79
N LEU A 153 50.83 6.11 17.50
CA LEU A 153 50.95 5.58 18.86
C LEU A 153 51.98 4.44 18.92
N LYS A 154 51.97 3.53 17.95
CA LYS A 154 52.94 2.43 17.90
C LYS A 154 54.38 2.95 17.78
N ARG A 155 54.61 3.94 16.90
CA ARG A 155 55.93 4.58 16.75
C ARG A 155 56.37 5.27 18.03
N GLU A 156 55.47 6.05 18.65
CA GLU A 156 55.76 6.75 19.91
C GLU A 156 56.08 5.78 21.05
N GLN A 157 55.37 4.64 21.12
CA GLN A 157 55.66 3.58 22.07
C GLN A 157 57.06 2.98 21.86
N GLU A 158 57.48 2.76 20.62
CA GLU A 158 58.82 2.26 20.29
C GLU A 158 59.91 3.27 20.69
N VAL A 159 59.70 4.56 20.37
CA VAL A 159 60.60 5.66 20.78
C VAL A 159 60.69 5.75 22.30
N TYR A 160 59.57 5.70 23.00
CA TYR A 160 59.53 5.75 24.47
C TYR A 160 60.26 4.55 25.09
N LYS A 161 60.02 3.33 24.59
CA LYS A 161 60.75 2.14 25.03
C LYS A 161 62.26 2.29 24.85
N ALA A 162 62.71 2.81 23.71
CA ALA A 162 64.13 3.06 23.45
C ALA A 162 64.71 4.12 24.40
N ALA A 163 63.98 5.20 24.65
CA ALA A 163 64.39 6.25 25.59
C ALA A 163 64.52 5.73 27.03
N VAL A 164 63.55 4.94 27.50
CA VAL A 164 63.59 4.30 28.82
C VAL A 164 64.77 3.35 28.93
N ALA A 165 65.02 2.52 27.91
CA ALA A 165 66.17 1.61 27.88
C ALA A 165 67.51 2.38 27.94
N SER A 166 67.64 3.47 27.17
CA SER A 166 68.81 4.34 27.17
C SER A 166 69.05 5.00 28.53
N SER A 167 68.01 5.60 29.11
CA SER A 167 68.07 6.23 30.45
C SER A 167 68.44 5.20 31.53
N THR A 168 67.85 4.00 31.47
CA THR A 168 68.20 2.90 32.38
C THR A 168 69.67 2.50 32.24
N ALA A 169 70.18 2.41 31.01
CA ALA A 169 71.59 2.11 30.77
C ALA A 169 72.52 3.22 31.27
N GLN A 170 72.15 4.49 31.09
CA GLN A 170 72.90 5.64 31.59
C GLN A 170 72.94 5.66 33.12
N SER A 171 71.80 5.42 33.78
CA SER A 171 71.72 5.31 35.24
C SER A 171 72.63 4.19 35.77
N ARG A 172 72.61 3.00 35.16
CA ARG A 172 73.54 1.90 35.52
C ARG A 172 75.01 2.30 35.34
N ARG A 173 75.35 3.00 34.25
CA ARG A 173 76.72 3.51 34.04
C ARG A 173 77.13 4.50 35.12
N LEU A 174 76.26 5.44 35.49
CA LEU A 174 76.51 6.41 36.56
C LEU A 174 76.71 5.70 37.91
N HIS A 175 75.83 4.73 38.25
CA HIS A 175 75.99 3.93 39.46
C HIS A 175 77.34 3.20 39.51
N ASN A 176 77.76 2.59 38.39
CA ASN A 176 79.07 1.92 38.32
C ASN A 176 80.25 2.89 38.46
N LEU A 177 80.15 4.09 37.88
CA LEU A 177 81.18 5.13 38.01
C LEU A 177 81.29 5.63 39.45
N LEU A 178 80.16 5.91 40.11
CA LEU A 178 80.12 6.31 41.51
C LEU A 178 80.71 5.23 42.42
N ALA A 179 80.31 3.97 42.26
CA ALA A 179 80.85 2.86 43.03
C ALA A 179 82.38 2.67 42.86
N ARG A 180 82.89 2.87 41.63
CA ARG A 180 84.34 2.86 41.36
C ARG A 180 85.06 4.05 41.98
N SER A 181 84.46 5.23 41.92
CA SER A 181 85.00 6.44 42.56
C SER A 181 85.09 6.26 44.07
N ASP A 182 84.04 5.74 44.71
CA ASP A 182 84.05 5.48 46.16
C ASP A 182 85.13 4.46 46.57
N ALA A 183 85.34 3.42 45.74
CA ALA A 183 86.40 2.43 45.98
C ALA A 183 87.81 3.00 45.76
N ALA A 184 87.98 3.85 44.76
CA ALA A 184 89.25 4.49 44.41
C ALA A 184 89.49 5.82 45.15
N ASP A 185 88.58 6.23 46.04
CA ASP A 185 88.69 7.47 46.80
C ASP A 185 89.85 7.38 47.79
N ASP A 186 91.00 7.85 47.32
CA ASP A 186 92.23 8.04 48.07
C ASP A 186 92.44 9.54 48.37
N THR A 187 91.35 10.27 48.63
CA THR A 187 91.47 11.64 49.14
C THR A 187 91.91 11.64 50.61
N ALA A 188 92.52 12.74 51.05
CA ALA A 188 92.99 12.85 52.44
C ALA A 188 91.89 12.56 53.49
N PRO A 189 90.63 13.01 53.32
CA PRO A 189 89.54 12.65 54.23
C PRO A 189 89.24 11.14 54.25
N ALA A 190 89.25 10.48 53.09
CA ALA A 190 89.03 9.04 53.00
C ALA A 190 90.13 8.24 53.69
N ARG A 191 91.41 8.64 53.51
CA ARG A 191 92.55 8.08 54.24
C ARG A 191 92.45 8.28 55.76
N HIS A 192 92.06 9.49 56.19
CA HIS A 192 91.88 9.78 57.61
C HIS A 192 90.74 8.95 58.22
N ARG A 193 89.65 8.73 57.49
CA ARG A 193 88.54 7.87 57.94
C ARG A 193 88.99 6.42 58.12
N ARG A 194 89.66 5.83 57.12
CA ARG A 194 90.23 4.45 57.22
C ARG A 194 91.21 4.33 58.39
N ARG A 195 92.12 5.29 58.54
CA ARG A 195 93.10 5.30 59.64
C ARG A 195 92.42 5.45 61.02
N ASN A 196 91.35 6.23 61.12
CA ASN A 196 90.57 6.32 62.35
C ASN A 196 89.86 5.00 62.67
N GLU A 197 89.28 4.33 61.68
CA GLU A 197 88.66 3.00 61.86
C GLU A 197 89.71 1.96 62.33
N ASP A 198 90.89 1.94 61.71
CA ASP A 198 92.01 1.08 62.12
C ASP A 198 92.46 1.39 63.57
N LEU A 199 92.59 2.68 63.91
CA LEU A 199 92.95 3.10 65.27
C LEU A 199 91.88 2.72 66.30
N GLU A 200 90.60 2.88 65.97
CA GLU A 200 89.50 2.43 66.82
C GLU A 200 89.55 0.91 67.03
N GLU A 201 89.87 0.14 65.99
CA GLU A 201 90.00 -1.31 66.11
C GLU A 201 91.21 -1.70 66.95
N GLN A 202 92.36 -1.02 66.79
CA GLN A 202 93.53 -1.21 67.65
C GLN A 202 93.20 -0.86 69.10
N VAL A 203 92.52 0.25 69.35
CA VAL A 203 92.06 0.65 70.69
C VAL A 203 91.12 -0.40 71.28
N LYS A 204 90.24 -1.02 70.49
CA LYS A 204 89.40 -2.14 70.98
C LYS A 204 90.22 -3.40 71.34
N ARG A 205 91.34 -3.63 70.66
CA ARG A 205 92.24 -4.77 70.93
C ARG A 205 93.16 -4.53 72.13
N LEU A 206 93.51 -3.28 72.43
CA LEU A 206 94.39 -2.91 73.55
C LEU A 206 93.93 -3.40 74.92
N PRO A 207 92.64 -3.32 75.32
CA PRO A 207 92.16 -3.88 76.58
C PRO A 207 92.43 -5.38 76.71
N ARG A 208 92.30 -6.14 75.62
CA ARG A 208 92.61 -7.58 75.61
C ARG A 208 94.10 -7.82 75.76
N ALA A 209 94.93 -7.09 75.00
CA ALA A 209 96.39 -7.18 75.13
C ALA A 209 96.87 -6.78 76.53
N ASN A 210 96.36 -5.69 77.10
CA ASN A 210 96.64 -5.25 78.47
C ASN A 210 96.17 -6.27 79.52
N LYS A 211 95.04 -6.95 79.30
CA LYS A 211 94.61 -8.05 80.15
C LYS A 211 95.62 -9.21 80.11
N THR A 212 96.11 -9.58 78.94
CA THR A 212 97.14 -10.60 78.77
C THR A 212 98.47 -10.20 79.44
N PHE A 213 98.92 -8.96 79.24
CA PHE A 213 100.14 -8.46 79.88
C PHE A 213 100.03 -8.39 81.40
N ARG A 214 98.90 -7.91 81.94
CA ARG A 214 98.66 -7.96 83.38
C ARG A 214 98.66 -9.38 83.93
N ALA A 215 98.13 -10.35 83.19
CA ALA A 215 98.20 -11.75 83.59
C ALA A 215 99.64 -12.29 83.58
N HIS A 216 100.49 -11.86 82.64
CA HIS A 216 101.92 -12.22 82.63
C HIS A 216 102.72 -11.53 83.73
N VAL A 217 102.50 -10.24 83.99
CA VAL A 217 103.16 -9.51 85.09
C VAL A 217 102.73 -10.08 86.45
N GLN A 218 101.46 -10.44 86.62
CA GLN A 218 101.00 -11.15 87.83
C GLN A 218 101.63 -12.54 88.00
N LEU A 219 102.16 -13.16 86.94
CA LEU A 219 102.92 -14.42 87.03
C LEU A 219 104.41 -14.18 87.32
N GLU A 220 104.99 -13.04 86.92
CA GLU A 220 106.39 -12.67 87.25
C GLU A 220 106.52 -12.10 88.67
N ASP A 221 105.51 -11.41 89.20
CA ASP A 221 105.47 -10.92 90.59
C ASP A 221 105.10 -12.02 91.60
N MET A 222 104.89 -13.27 91.16
CA MET A 222 104.76 -14.43 92.06
C MET A 222 106.14 -14.91 92.52
N ASP A 223 106.39 -14.76 93.82
CA ASP A 223 107.50 -15.37 94.55
C ASP A 223 107.49 -16.91 94.30
N PRO A 224 108.60 -17.54 93.83
CA PRO A 224 108.63 -18.98 93.56
C PRO A 224 108.36 -19.85 94.80
N ASP A 225 108.39 -19.26 96.00
CA ASP A 225 108.14 -19.94 97.26
C ASP A 225 106.65 -20.01 97.67
N VAL A 226 105.71 -19.53 96.83
CA VAL A 226 104.24 -19.63 97.08
C VAL A 226 103.54 -20.69 96.20
N LEU A 227 104.28 -21.40 95.32
CA LEU A 227 103.75 -22.57 94.60
C LEU A 227 104.26 -23.90 95.16
N VAL A 228 104.32 -24.00 96.48
CA VAL A 228 104.38 -25.28 97.20
C VAL A 228 103.23 -25.31 98.22
N LEU A 229 102.31 -26.26 98.00
CA LEU A 229 101.13 -26.68 98.81
C LEU A 229 99.74 -26.15 98.39
N ALA A 230 99.22 -26.67 97.28
CA ALA A 230 97.88 -27.31 97.15
C ALA A 230 97.74 -28.00 95.79
#